data_AF-A0A8T5HKL5-F1
#
_entry.id   AF-A0A8T5HKL5-F1
#
_cell.length_a   1.000
_cell.length_b   1.000
_cell.length_c   1.000
_cell.angle_alpha   90.00
_cell.angle_beta   90.00
_cell.angle_gamma   90.00
#
_symmetry.space_group_name_H-M   'P 1'
#
loop_
_entity.id
_entity.type
_entity.pdbx_description
1 polymer ?
#
loop_
_entity_poly.entity_id
_entity_poly.type
_entity_poly.pdbx_seq_one_letter_code
_entity_poly.pdbx_strand_id
1 'polypeptide(L)' 'MVKILIDLSKEEDKIVEVYKLVNNLKTKQEAIKRMVKYFEVEIKPKNLKKNEEYYKKSLKF' A
#
# COMPACT_ATOMS: atom_id res chain seq x y z
N MET A 1 -5.11 14.58 2.49
CA MET A 1 -4.55 13.41 3.19
C MET A 1 -5.68 12.50 3.60
N VAL A 2 -5.60 11.22 3.26
CA VAL A 2 -6.53 10.20 3.76
C VAL A 2 -5.85 9.48 4.93
N LYS A 3 -6.57 9.28 6.03
CA LYS A 3 -6.10 8.49 7.18
C LYS A 3 -6.67 7.07 7.06
N ILE A 4 -5.83 6.07 7.24
CA ILE A 4 -6.21 4.66 7.22
C ILE A 4 -5.86 4.08 8.59
N LEU A 5 -6.83 3.45 9.24
CA LEU A 5 -6.60 2.62 10.42
C LEU A 5 -6.35 1.19 9.95
N ILE A 6 -5.30 0.58 10.48
CA ILE A 6 -4.90 -0.79 10.14
C ILE A 6 -4.64 -1.49 11.47
N ASP A 7 -5.35 -2.58 11.72
CA ASP A 7 -5.02 -3.48 12.81
C ASP A 7 -3.95 -4.45 12.35
N LEU A 8 -2.85 -4.50 13.08
CA LEU A 8 -1.77 -5.44 12.88
C LEU A 8 -1.75 -6.40 14.07
N SER A 9 -1.64 -7.69 13.78
CA SER A 9 -1.25 -8.67 14.77
C SER A 9 0.16 -8.38 15.29
N LYS A 10 0.52 -9.00 16.43
CA LYS A 10 1.86 -8.84 17.01
C LYS A 10 2.98 -9.27 16.07
N GLU A 11 2.73 -10.23 15.20
CA GLU A 11 3.71 -10.75 14.24
C GLU A 11 3.88 -9.80 13.06
N GLU A 12 2.77 -9.29 12.50
CA GLU A 12 2.80 -8.28 11.44
C GLU A 12 3.48 -6.99 11.90
N ASP A 13 3.24 -6.55 13.15
CA ASP A 13 3.90 -5.38 13.71
C ASP A 13 5.43 -5.55 13.79
N LYS A 14 5.90 -6.75 14.20
CA LYS A 14 7.33 -7.08 14.21
C LYS A 14 7.93 -7.02 12.81
N ILE A 15 7.23 -7.51 11.79
CA ILE A 15 7.70 -7.46 10.40
C ILE A 15 7.88 -6.00 9.96
N VAL A 16 6.90 -5.14 10.26
CA VAL A 16 6.98 -3.70 9.95
C VAL A 16 8.15 -3.03 10.67
N GLU A 17 8.39 -3.36 11.94
CA GLU A 17 9.51 -2.85 12.72
C GLU A 17 10.87 -3.29 12.18
N VAL A 18 11.02 -4.57 11.83
CA VAL A 18 12.25 -5.08 11.22
C VAL A 18 12.50 -4.41 9.87
N TYR A 19 11.47 -4.29 9.03
CA TYR A 19 11.59 -3.61 7.74
C TYR A 19 12.03 -2.15 7.92
N LYS A 20 11.44 -1.45 8.90
CA LYS A 20 11.80 -0.07 9.24
C LYS A 20 13.29 0.05 9.61
N LEU A 21 13.78 -0.84 10.47
CA LEU A 21 15.19 -0.86 10.90
C LEU A 21 16.15 -1.14 9.74
N VAL A 22 15.88 -2.19 8.95
CA VAL A 22 16.74 -2.58 7.81
C VAL A 22 16.81 -1.50 6.74
N ASN A 23 15.72 -0.74 6.55
CA ASN A 23 15.63 0.30 5.52
C ASN A 23 15.91 1.73 6.05
N ASN A 24 16.42 1.87 7.29
CA ASN A 24 16.68 3.17 7.94
C ASN A 24 15.49 4.15 7.88
N LEU A 25 14.27 3.64 8.06
CA LEU A 25 13.06 4.43 8.03
C LEU A 25 12.75 5.00 9.42
N LYS A 26 12.15 6.20 9.44
CA LYS A 26 11.88 6.88 10.72
C LYS A 26 10.57 6.42 11.37
N THR A 27 9.59 6.00 10.57
CA THR A 27 8.24 5.70 11.07
C THR A 27 7.67 4.41 10.48
N LYS A 28 6.80 3.75 11.25
CA LYS A 28 6.01 2.59 10.77
C LYS A 28 5.16 2.94 9.55
N GLN A 29 4.61 4.16 9.49
CA GLN A 29 3.82 4.62 8.35
C GLN A 29 4.63 4.67 7.06
N GLU A 30 5.89 5.10 7.12
CA GLU A 30 6.78 5.13 5.96
C GLU A 30 7.15 3.71 5.50
N ALA A 31 7.40 2.81 6.45
CA ALA A 31 7.62 1.40 6.19
C ALA A 31 6.42 0.78 5.45
N ILE A 32 5.21 0.92 6.00
CA ILE A 32 3.99 0.38 5.41
C ILE A 32 3.75 0.97 4.01
N LYS A 33 3.95 2.29 3.80
CA LYS A 33 3.82 2.90 2.47
C LYS A 33 4.76 2.29 1.45
N ARG A 34 6.03 2.06 1.82
CA ARG A 34 7.00 1.40 0.92
C ARG A 34 6.63 -0.06 0.67
N MET A 35 6.26 -0.80 1.70
CA MET A 35 5.82 -2.20 1.58
C MET A 35 4.63 -2.31 0.63
N VAL A 36 3.58 -1.50 0.83
CA VAL A 36 2.38 -1.44 -0.04
C VAL A 36 2.72 -1.06 -1.48
N LYS A 37 3.71 -0.17 -1.70
CA LYS A 37 4.16 0.17 -3.06
C LYS A 37 4.71 -1.06 -3.80
N TYR A 38 5.45 -1.93 -3.12
CA TYR A 38 6.00 -3.15 -3.71
C TYR A 38 4.97 -4.26 -3.91
N PHE A 39 3.82 -4.16 -3.25
CA PHE A 39 2.78 -5.17 -3.42
C PHE A 39 2.16 -5.13 -4.82
N GLU A 40 2.33 -4.05 -5.61
CA GLU A 40 1.88 -3.87 -7.02
C GLU A 40 0.75 -4.83 -7.43
N VAL A 41 -0.27 -4.90 -6.58
CA VAL A 41 -1.45 -5.71 -6.86
C VAL A 41 -2.18 -4.88 -7.89
N GLU A 42 -2.48 -5.47 -9.05
CA GLU A 42 -3.47 -4.88 -9.94
C GLU A 42 -4.75 -4.66 -9.13
N ILE A 43 -4.99 -3.43 -8.68
CA ILE A 43 -6.25 -3.02 -8.06
C ILE A 43 -7.26 -2.91 -9.20
N LYS A 44 -7.66 -4.07 -9.74
CA LYS A 44 -8.73 -4.18 -10.71
C LYS A 44 -10.04 -4.27 -9.94
N PRO A 45 -10.96 -3.31 -10.08
CA PRO A 45 -12.29 -3.45 -9.50
C PRO A 45 -12.94 -4.73 -10.05
N LYS A 46 -13.50 -5.57 -9.16
CA LYS A 46 -14.15 -6.85 -9.54
C LYS A 46 -15.20 -6.70 -10.66
N ASN A 47 -15.76 -5.50 -10.84
CA ASN A 47 -16.76 -5.17 -11.86
C ASN A 47 -16.20 -4.21 -12.94
N LEU A 48 -15.22 -4.65 -13.72
CA LEU A 48 -14.64 -3.90 -14.86
C LEU A 48 -15.56 -3.82 -16.10
N LYS A 49 -16.86 -4.05 -15.98
CA LYS A 49 -17.74 -4.21 -17.16
C LYS A 49 -18.24 -2.91 -17.81
N LYS A 50 -17.83 -1.70 -17.39
CA LYS A 50 -18.43 -0.49 -17.98
C LYS A 50 -17.54 0.69 -18.36
N ASN A 51 -16.31 0.85 -17.88
CA ASN A 51 -15.51 2.04 -18.26
C ASN A 51 -14.00 1.83 -18.00
N GLU A 52 -13.35 0.93 -18.74
CA GLU A 52 -11.90 0.77 -18.72
C GLU A 52 -11.15 2.07 -19.10
N GLU A 53 -11.78 2.90 -19.93
CA GLU A 53 -11.21 4.14 -20.45
C GLU A 53 -11.06 5.23 -19.37
N TYR A 54 -11.96 5.25 -18.38
CA TYR A 54 -11.89 6.15 -17.23
C TYR A 54 -10.69 5.82 -16.33
N TYR A 55 -10.44 4.53 -16.10
CA TYR A 55 -9.35 4.06 -15.24
C TYR A 55 -7.96 4.27 -15.87
N LYS A 56 -7.86 4.14 -17.20
CA LYS A 56 -6.60 4.42 -17.94
C LYS A 56 -6.22 5.90 -17.91
N LYS A 57 -7.19 6.82 -17.85
CA LYS A 57 -6.91 8.27 -17.77
C LYS A 57 -6.38 8.72 -16.40
N SER A 58 -6.77 8.05 -15.31
CA SER A 58 -6.34 8.41 -13.96
C SER A 58 -4.94 7.92 -13.57
N LEU A 59 -4.31 7.07 -14.40
CA LEU A 59 -2.98 6.49 -14.16
C LEU A 59 -1.85 7.15 -14.97
N LYS A 60 -2.13 8.22 -15.72
CA LYS A 60 -1.08 9.03 -16.35
C LYS A 60 -0.45 9.93 -15.29
N PHE A 61 0.72 9.51 -14.80
CA PHE A 61 1.67 10.37 -14.10
C PHE A 61 2.25 11.42 -15.04
#